data_AF-A0A4V6WQQ4-F1
#
_entry.id   AF-A0A4V6WQQ4-F1
#
_cell.length_a   1.000
_cell.length_b   1.000
_cell.length_c   1.000
_cell.angle_alpha   90.00
_cell.angle_beta   90.00
_cell.angle_gamma   90.00
#
_symmetry.space_group_name_H-M   'P 1'
#
loop_
_entity.id
_entity.type
_entity.pdbx_description
1 polymer ?
#
loop_
_entity_poly.entity_id
_entity_poly.type
_entity_poly.pdbx_seq_one_letter_code
_entity_poly.pdbx_strand_id
1 'polypeptide(L)'
;MIHLRKALPLLALGLGLGCGGASQTGPAQGPTGPVSTQQRIVNIIPIDLGVCFQQAPALPEKINGEVLTGVLVAARPFVMECLVDPKNRGPADETNLALKTTLSGGKLAHAITGQNVTPAGEQCIKAAVDKFAATAPEWEKKAAAANSVTAEVQYKHIASVMPTVKMGVSEASDVTGAIRLAQGSFCDCYEPWKSADPVLLKAQVKLTQTAAPAVTIEPPTDPNGTQVAACLQPKVAALPLKTTSTELTAPYTFMFLSSAREGLFQGAPPPIAFAQYELVRNQRLAAAVIAMGARTQAAEAYDALVAKYKKDTASVTLEQLKNGCGALTQADDGYIAVLQKQLELEQSAVAMFTDFAAKDAAWATVKDATQINVDETKKEIENGKKFKESDLQACPKVK
;
A
#
# COMPACT_ATOMS: atom_id res chain seq x y z
N MET A 1 5.59 -10.79 -26.61
CA MET A 1 6.35 -10.86 -25.34
C MET A 1 6.59 -9.44 -24.87
N ILE A 2 5.63 -8.88 -24.13
CA ILE A 2 5.78 -7.55 -23.53
C ILE A 2 6.65 -7.75 -22.30
N HIS A 3 7.72 -6.97 -22.18
CA HIS A 3 8.52 -6.89 -20.97
C HIS A 3 7.61 -6.40 -19.82
N LEU A 4 6.95 -7.34 -19.13
CA LEU A 4 6.39 -7.09 -17.80
C LEU A 4 7.55 -6.47 -17.02
N ARG A 5 7.36 -5.20 -16.66
CA ARG A 5 8.37 -4.33 -16.05
C ARG A 5 9.27 -5.18 -15.15
N LYS A 6 10.59 -5.17 -15.42
CA LYS A 6 11.54 -5.33 -14.31
C LYS A 6 11.05 -4.32 -13.29
N ALA A 7 10.49 -4.81 -12.18
CA ALA A 7 9.99 -3.96 -11.11
C ALA A 7 11.11 -2.96 -10.82
N LEU A 8 10.93 -1.70 -11.25
CA LEU A 8 11.93 -0.68 -11.02
C LEU A 8 12.09 -0.64 -9.49
N PRO A 9 13.33 -0.72 -8.98
CA PRO A 9 13.55 -0.63 -7.55
C PRO A 9 12.95 0.69 -7.10
N LEU A 10 11.97 0.61 -6.18
CA LEU A 10 11.52 1.77 -5.42
C LEU A 10 12.76 2.44 -4.85
N LEU A 11 13.10 3.61 -5.40
CA LEU A 11 14.09 4.50 -4.82
C LEU A 11 13.48 5.00 -3.51
N ALA A 12 13.85 4.32 -2.42
CA ALA A 12 13.59 4.78 -1.08
C ALA A 12 14.41 6.05 -0.87
N LEU A 13 13.82 7.20 -1.19
CA LEU A 13 14.34 8.49 -0.78
C LEU A 13 14.11 8.61 0.72
N GLY A 14 15.18 8.36 1.48
CA GLY A 14 15.22 8.45 2.92
C GLY A 14 14.95 9.89 3.36
N LEU A 15 13.73 10.14 3.84
CA LEU A 15 13.44 11.27 4.71
C LEU A 15 13.61 10.79 6.15
N GLY A 16 14.85 10.86 6.63
CA GLY A 16 15.14 10.73 8.04
C GLY A 16 14.45 11.87 8.78
N LEU A 17 13.33 11.58 9.45
CA LEU A 17 12.74 12.45 10.45
C LEU A 17 13.64 12.41 11.69
N GLY A 18 14.74 13.15 11.63
CA GLY A 18 15.50 13.54 12.82
C GLY A 18 14.77 14.68 13.49
N CYS A 19 13.98 14.40 14.53
CA CYS A 19 13.56 15.44 15.46
C CYS A 19 14.81 15.96 16.19
N GLY A 20 15.17 17.22 15.93
CA GLY A 20 16.29 17.90 16.56
C GLY A 20 16.11 18.01 18.06
N GLY A 21 16.98 17.34 18.82
CA GLY A 21 17.21 17.64 20.22
C GLY A 21 18.24 18.75 20.32
N ALA A 22 17.81 19.96 20.67
CA ALA A 22 18.73 21.02 21.07
C ALA A 22 19.42 20.61 22.37
N SER A 23 20.71 20.27 22.30
CA SER A 23 21.56 20.15 23.50
C SER A 23 21.86 21.56 24.01
N GLN A 24 21.09 22.05 24.98
CA GLN A 24 21.50 23.22 25.75
C GLN A 24 22.63 22.82 26.70
N THR A 25 23.83 23.30 26.42
CA THR A 25 24.99 23.28 27.31
C THR A 25 24.94 24.51 28.22
N GLY A 26 24.55 24.31 29.48
CA GLY A 26 24.66 25.28 30.56
C GLY A 26 25.33 24.65 31.80
N PRO A 27 26.14 25.38 32.59
CA PRO A 27 26.95 24.80 33.65
C PRO A 27 26.14 24.45 34.92
N ALA A 28 26.72 23.52 35.68
CA ALA A 28 26.10 22.67 36.70
C ALA A 28 25.55 23.36 37.96
N GLN A 29 24.35 22.94 38.37
CA GLN A 29 23.90 22.86 39.76
C GLN A 29 23.36 21.43 39.98
N GLY A 30 23.89 20.71 40.97
CA GLY A 30 23.50 19.32 41.24
C GLY A 30 22.02 19.20 41.60
N PRO A 31 21.27 18.19 41.10
CA PRO A 31 19.84 18.13 41.36
C PRO A 31 19.54 17.39 42.67
N THR A 32 19.03 18.10 43.67
CA THR A 32 18.23 17.56 44.78
C THR A 32 16.74 17.43 44.41
N GLY A 33 16.48 17.04 43.16
CA GLY A 33 15.14 16.75 42.63
C GLY A 33 15.14 15.44 41.85
N PRO A 34 13.95 14.88 41.54
CA PRO A 34 13.87 13.66 40.74
C PRO A 34 14.63 13.82 39.42
N VAL A 35 15.54 12.88 39.14
CA VAL A 35 16.34 12.86 37.91
C VAL A 35 15.40 12.55 36.75
N SER A 36 15.24 13.50 35.82
CA SER A 36 14.51 13.29 34.57
C SER A 36 15.49 12.89 33.47
N THR A 37 15.33 11.69 32.91
CA THR A 37 16.14 11.20 31.80
C THR A 37 15.33 11.27 30.51
N GLN A 38 15.83 12.01 29.51
CA GLN A 38 15.22 12.01 28.18
C GLN A 38 15.55 10.71 27.45
N GLN A 39 14.52 10.06 26.89
CA GLN A 39 14.67 8.81 26.14
C GLN A 39 14.42 9.04 24.65
N ARG A 40 15.25 8.42 23.80
CA ARG A 40 15.06 8.43 22.35
C ARG A 40 13.89 7.54 21.97
N ILE A 41 13.02 8.02 21.07
CA ILE A 41 11.89 7.27 20.50
C ILE A 41 12.15 7.05 19.02
N VAL A 42 11.97 5.82 18.53
CA VAL A 42 12.17 5.48 17.11
C VAL A 42 10.95 4.84 16.42
N ASN A 43 9.90 4.51 17.16
CA ASN A 43 8.72 3.79 16.64
C ASN A 43 7.52 4.71 16.32
N ILE A 44 7.77 5.98 16.00
CA ILE A 44 6.72 6.89 15.48
C ILE A 44 6.65 6.67 13.97
N ILE A 45 5.83 5.70 13.57
CA ILE A 45 5.64 5.27 12.18
C ILE A 45 4.15 5.22 11.84
N PRO A 46 3.75 5.52 10.60
CA PRO A 46 2.34 5.55 10.22
C PRO A 46 1.72 4.15 10.14
N ILE A 47 0.40 4.07 10.28
CA ILE A 47 -0.41 2.92 9.84
C ILE A 47 -1.12 3.26 8.54
N ASP A 48 -1.25 2.27 7.66
CA ASP A 48 -2.11 2.36 6.51
C ASP A 48 -3.53 1.89 6.86
N LEU A 49 -4.50 2.81 6.85
CA LEU A 49 -5.91 2.53 7.09
C LEU A 49 -6.52 1.61 6.02
N GLY A 50 -5.88 1.44 4.87
CA GLY A 50 -6.22 0.42 3.88
C GLY A 50 -6.12 -1.01 4.43
N VAL A 51 -5.35 -1.23 5.51
CA VAL A 51 -5.32 -2.52 6.24
C VAL A 51 -6.68 -2.81 6.89
N CYS A 52 -7.36 -1.77 7.38
CA CYS A 52 -8.67 -1.83 8.03
C CYS A 52 -9.81 -1.77 7.01
N PHE A 53 -9.73 -0.87 6.04
CA PHE A 53 -10.77 -0.61 5.04
C PHE A 53 -10.22 -0.89 3.65
N GLN A 54 -10.18 -2.16 3.29
CA GLN A 54 -9.52 -2.61 2.07
C GLN A 54 -10.31 -2.15 0.83
N GLN A 55 -9.61 -1.70 -0.21
CA GLN A 55 -10.20 -1.52 -1.53
C GLN A 55 -10.11 -2.84 -2.29
N ALA A 56 -11.26 -3.45 -2.54
CA ALA A 56 -11.34 -4.69 -3.29
C ALA A 56 -10.76 -4.53 -4.71
N PRO A 57 -9.94 -5.49 -5.21
CA PRO A 57 -9.42 -5.42 -6.56
C PRO A 57 -10.55 -5.62 -7.59
N ALA A 58 -10.54 -4.83 -8.65
CA ALA A 58 -11.54 -4.90 -9.72
C ALA A 58 -11.22 -6.05 -10.69
N LEU A 59 -11.76 -7.24 -10.42
CA LEU A 59 -11.45 -8.43 -11.21
C LEU A 59 -12.21 -8.48 -12.54
N PRO A 60 -11.55 -8.82 -13.66
CA PRO A 60 -12.24 -9.16 -14.91
C PRO A 60 -12.98 -10.49 -14.79
N GLU A 61 -13.54 -10.98 -15.90
CA GLU A 61 -14.34 -12.22 -15.91
C GLU A 61 -13.52 -13.46 -15.53
N LYS A 62 -12.29 -13.59 -16.04
CA LYS A 62 -11.39 -14.71 -15.74
C LYS A 62 -10.14 -14.22 -15.01
N ILE A 63 -9.54 -15.11 -14.22
CA ILE A 63 -8.27 -14.84 -13.55
C ILE A 63 -7.16 -15.54 -14.35
N ASN A 64 -6.35 -14.76 -15.07
CA ASN A 64 -5.11 -15.21 -15.70
C ASN A 64 -3.88 -14.81 -14.86
N GLY A 65 -2.67 -15.08 -15.37
CA GLY A 65 -1.42 -14.78 -14.65
C GLY A 65 -1.24 -13.29 -14.36
N GLU A 66 -1.60 -12.41 -15.30
CA GLU A 66 -1.54 -10.97 -15.14
C GLU A 66 -2.54 -10.48 -14.08
N VAL A 67 -3.78 -10.96 -14.11
CA VAL A 67 -4.79 -10.62 -13.08
C VAL A 67 -4.30 -11.06 -11.70
N LEU A 68 -3.81 -12.29 -11.57
CA LEU A 68 -3.27 -12.78 -10.29
C LEU A 68 -2.06 -11.94 -9.85
N THR A 69 -1.16 -11.56 -10.77
CA THR A 69 -0.04 -10.66 -10.48
C THR A 69 -0.55 -9.31 -9.96
N GLY A 70 -1.53 -8.72 -10.62
CA GLY A 70 -2.14 -7.46 -10.20
C GLY A 70 -2.80 -7.54 -8.81
N VAL A 71 -3.48 -8.65 -8.51
CA VAL A 71 -4.02 -8.92 -7.16
C VAL A 71 -2.91 -8.97 -6.11
N LEU A 72 -1.80 -9.67 -6.39
CA LEU A 72 -0.65 -9.70 -5.48
C LEU A 72 -0.02 -8.33 -5.29
N VAL A 73 0.14 -7.54 -6.36
CA VAL A 73 0.68 -6.17 -6.26
C VAL A 73 -0.26 -5.28 -5.44
N ALA A 74 -1.57 -5.38 -5.62
CA ALA A 74 -2.57 -4.65 -4.83
C ALA A 74 -2.55 -5.07 -3.34
N ALA A 75 -2.17 -6.32 -3.04
CA ALA A 75 -2.02 -6.83 -1.69
C ALA A 75 -0.77 -6.28 -0.94
N ARG A 76 0.09 -5.50 -1.60
CA ARG A 76 1.36 -5.02 -1.04
C ARG A 76 1.21 -4.33 0.33
N PRO A 77 0.24 -3.43 0.59
CA PRO A 77 0.11 -2.81 1.91
C PRO A 77 -0.03 -3.82 3.04
N PHE A 78 -0.76 -4.92 2.83
CA PHE A 78 -0.98 -5.94 3.84
C PHE A 78 0.27 -6.79 4.07
N VAL A 79 1.00 -7.12 2.99
CA VAL A 79 2.31 -7.80 3.08
C VAL A 79 3.31 -6.93 3.84
N MET A 80 3.35 -5.62 3.54
CA MET A 80 4.26 -4.69 4.20
C MET A 80 3.88 -4.45 5.66
N GLU A 81 2.59 -4.44 6.00
CA GLU A 81 2.12 -4.36 7.40
C GLU A 81 2.56 -5.58 8.21
N CYS A 82 2.54 -6.79 7.62
CA CYS A 82 3.11 -7.97 8.28
C CYS A 82 4.60 -7.77 8.64
N LEU A 83 5.37 -7.04 7.84
CA LEU A 83 6.80 -6.79 8.07
C LEU A 83 7.08 -5.62 9.03
N VAL A 84 6.05 -4.93 9.53
CA VAL A 84 6.21 -3.90 10.57
C VAL A 84 6.63 -4.56 11.90
N ASP A 85 6.08 -5.72 12.20
CA ASP A 85 6.39 -6.46 13.43
C ASP A 85 7.76 -7.14 13.31
N PRO A 86 8.74 -6.80 14.19
CA PRO A 86 10.05 -7.42 14.15
C PRO A 86 10.00 -8.94 14.34
N LYS A 87 8.95 -9.53 14.93
CA LYS A 87 8.83 -10.99 15.06
C LYS A 87 8.65 -11.71 13.71
N ASN A 88 8.16 -10.98 12.70
CA ASN A 88 7.87 -11.51 11.37
C ASN A 88 9.09 -11.43 10.43
N ARG A 89 10.17 -10.79 10.87
CA ARG A 89 11.41 -10.62 10.13
C ARG A 89 12.61 -11.04 10.96
N GLY A 90 13.72 -11.36 10.30
CA GLY A 90 14.98 -11.60 10.99
C GLY A 90 15.70 -10.30 11.37
N PRO A 91 16.92 -10.39 11.92
CA PRO A 91 17.66 -9.24 12.43
C PRO A 91 18.28 -8.34 11.35
N ALA A 92 18.30 -8.76 10.08
CA ALA A 92 18.88 -7.92 9.02
C ALA A 92 18.03 -6.66 8.76
N ASP A 93 18.69 -5.60 8.28
CA ASP A 93 18.01 -4.35 7.91
C ASP A 93 17.12 -4.54 6.69
N GLU A 94 17.50 -5.44 5.77
CA GLU A 94 16.72 -5.74 4.58
C GLU A 94 16.03 -7.11 4.67
N THR A 95 14.76 -7.12 4.31
CA THR A 95 13.97 -8.33 4.06
C THR A 95 13.59 -8.35 2.58
N ASN A 96 14.06 -9.38 1.87
CA ASN A 96 13.80 -9.59 0.45
C ASN A 96 13.07 -10.92 0.30
N LEU A 97 11.88 -10.92 -0.28
CA LEU A 97 11.09 -12.14 -0.49
C LEU A 97 10.41 -12.17 -1.85
N ALA A 98 10.34 -13.37 -2.42
CA ALA A 98 9.52 -13.71 -3.56
C ALA A 98 8.27 -14.43 -3.07
N LEU A 99 7.09 -13.89 -3.38
CA LEU A 99 5.82 -14.57 -3.15
C LEU A 99 5.34 -15.16 -4.47
N LYS A 100 5.49 -16.46 -4.61
CA LYS A 100 4.89 -17.23 -5.69
C LYS A 100 3.54 -17.75 -5.25
N THR A 101 2.49 -17.40 -5.98
CA THR A 101 1.12 -17.82 -5.69
C THR A 101 0.56 -18.57 -6.89
N THR A 102 0.04 -19.77 -6.64
CA THR A 102 -0.69 -20.57 -7.61
C THR A 102 -2.17 -20.56 -7.24
N LEU A 103 -3.03 -20.16 -8.18
CA LEU A 103 -4.47 -20.35 -8.09
C LEU A 103 -4.82 -21.65 -8.81
N SER A 104 -5.40 -22.62 -8.10
CA SER A 104 -5.88 -23.88 -8.69
C SER A 104 -7.07 -24.42 -7.91
N GLY A 105 -8.11 -24.87 -8.61
CA GLY A 105 -9.33 -25.41 -7.99
C GLY A 105 -10.00 -24.43 -7.03
N GLY A 106 -9.98 -23.13 -7.32
CA GLY A 106 -10.53 -22.08 -6.46
C GLY A 106 -9.71 -21.73 -5.21
N LYS A 107 -8.52 -22.32 -5.03
CA LYS A 107 -7.67 -22.11 -3.85
C LYS A 107 -6.34 -21.48 -4.23
N LEU A 108 -5.88 -20.58 -3.37
CA LEU A 108 -4.52 -20.03 -3.45
C LEU A 108 -3.55 -20.93 -2.69
N ALA A 109 -2.41 -21.21 -3.32
CA ALA A 109 -1.27 -21.88 -2.71
C ALA A 109 -0.06 -20.96 -2.82
N HIS A 110 0.57 -20.67 -1.68
CA HIS A 110 1.68 -19.71 -1.59
C HIS A 110 3.00 -20.41 -1.26
N ALA A 111 4.04 -20.10 -2.04
CA ALA A 111 5.42 -20.37 -1.72
C ALA A 111 6.15 -19.05 -1.52
N ILE A 112 6.77 -18.88 -0.35
CA ILE A 112 7.62 -17.72 -0.04
C ILE A 112 9.06 -18.21 -0.06
N THR A 113 9.91 -17.54 -0.83
CA THR A 113 11.36 -17.72 -0.80
C THR A 113 12.01 -16.38 -0.53
N GLY A 114 13.26 -16.39 -0.07
CA GLY A 114 14.00 -15.16 0.19
C GLY A 114 14.76 -15.19 1.51
N GLN A 115 15.06 -14.00 2.03
CA GLN A 115 15.90 -13.80 3.20
C GLN A 115 15.17 -12.96 4.24
N ASN A 116 15.50 -13.20 5.51
CA ASN A 116 15.08 -12.37 6.64
C ASN A 116 13.55 -12.31 6.87
N VAL A 117 12.82 -13.37 6.48
CA VAL A 117 11.41 -13.60 6.84
C VAL A 117 11.36 -14.79 7.80
N THR A 118 10.63 -14.66 8.91
CA THR A 118 10.45 -15.77 9.87
C THR A 118 9.24 -16.63 9.48
N PRO A 119 9.08 -17.85 10.05
CA PRO A 119 7.86 -18.63 9.84
C PRO A 119 6.57 -17.90 10.22
N ALA A 120 6.61 -17.06 11.28
CA ALA A 120 5.49 -16.21 11.66
C ALA A 120 5.20 -15.13 10.60
N GLY A 121 6.25 -14.55 10.01
CA GLY A 121 6.13 -13.61 8.90
C GLY A 121 5.51 -14.26 7.67
N GLU A 122 5.96 -15.46 7.30
CA GLU A 122 5.34 -16.20 6.20
C GLU A 122 3.85 -16.45 6.42
N GLN A 123 3.47 -16.89 7.63
CA GLN A 123 2.07 -17.14 7.95
C GLN A 123 1.24 -15.86 7.88
N CYS A 124 1.76 -14.75 8.40
CA CYS A 124 1.10 -13.44 8.30
C CYS A 124 0.88 -13.04 6.84
N ILE A 125 1.92 -13.13 6.00
CA ILE A 125 1.87 -12.73 4.58
C ILE A 125 0.85 -13.58 3.82
N LYS A 126 0.87 -14.91 4.00
CA LYS A 126 -0.07 -15.83 3.35
C LYS A 126 -1.52 -15.48 3.72
N ALA A 127 -1.80 -15.36 5.03
CA ALA A 127 -3.13 -15.01 5.53
C ALA A 127 -3.60 -13.60 5.07
N ALA A 128 -2.68 -12.64 4.99
CA ALA A 128 -2.97 -11.30 4.51
C ALA A 128 -3.38 -11.29 3.04
N VAL A 129 -2.69 -12.04 2.20
CA VAL A 129 -2.99 -12.15 0.76
C VAL A 129 -4.30 -12.90 0.54
N ASP A 130 -4.53 -14.02 1.25
CA ASP A 130 -5.79 -14.75 1.20
C ASP A 130 -6.99 -13.86 1.58
N LYS A 131 -6.86 -13.14 2.70
CA LYS A 131 -7.89 -12.21 3.17
C LYS A 131 -8.16 -11.11 2.15
N PHE A 132 -7.12 -10.52 1.57
CA PHE A 132 -7.26 -9.45 0.59
C PHE A 132 -7.95 -9.95 -0.69
N ALA A 133 -7.52 -11.09 -1.24
CA ALA A 133 -8.13 -11.65 -2.45
C ALA A 133 -9.62 -11.94 -2.24
N ALA A 134 -10.00 -12.45 -1.06
CA ALA A 134 -11.38 -12.72 -0.69
C ALA A 134 -12.26 -11.45 -0.56
N THR A 135 -11.68 -10.24 -0.49
CA THR A 135 -12.48 -8.99 -0.53
C THR A 135 -13.02 -8.68 -1.91
N ALA A 136 -12.47 -9.29 -2.97
CA ALA A 136 -12.93 -9.06 -4.32
C ALA A 136 -14.33 -9.66 -4.53
N PRO A 137 -15.29 -8.87 -5.05
CA PRO A 137 -16.60 -9.38 -5.38
C PRO A 137 -16.51 -10.59 -6.34
N GLU A 138 -17.28 -11.64 -6.03
CA GLU A 138 -17.29 -12.89 -6.79
C GLU A 138 -15.94 -13.63 -6.86
N TRP A 139 -14.99 -13.35 -5.96
CA TRP A 139 -13.68 -14.03 -5.92
C TRP A 139 -13.84 -15.55 -6.03
N GLU A 140 -14.62 -16.17 -5.15
CA GLU A 140 -14.79 -17.63 -5.09
C GLU A 140 -15.27 -18.21 -6.43
N LYS A 141 -16.26 -17.57 -7.05
CA LYS A 141 -16.82 -17.97 -8.34
C LYS A 141 -15.79 -17.86 -9.46
N LYS A 142 -15.09 -16.72 -9.54
CA LYS A 142 -14.07 -16.47 -10.58
C LYS A 142 -12.84 -17.35 -10.40
N ALA A 143 -12.43 -17.58 -9.15
CA ALA A 143 -11.32 -18.45 -8.77
C ALA A 143 -11.61 -19.92 -9.09
N ALA A 144 -12.82 -20.39 -8.84
CA ALA A 144 -13.24 -21.76 -9.18
C ALA A 144 -13.32 -22.01 -10.69
N ALA A 145 -13.67 -20.98 -11.47
CA ALA A 145 -13.73 -21.05 -12.93
C ALA A 145 -12.36 -20.84 -13.62
N ALA A 146 -11.34 -20.40 -12.88
CA ALA A 146 -10.01 -20.15 -13.43
C ALA A 146 -9.26 -21.46 -13.72
N ASN A 147 -8.49 -21.45 -14.81
CA ASN A 147 -7.46 -22.47 -15.01
C ASN A 147 -6.38 -22.35 -13.92
N SER A 148 -5.57 -23.41 -13.76
CA SER A 148 -4.40 -23.33 -12.89
C SER A 148 -3.44 -22.25 -13.39
N VAL A 149 -3.30 -21.17 -12.64
CA VAL A 149 -2.44 -20.02 -13.00
C VAL A 149 -1.47 -19.72 -11.87
N THR A 150 -0.31 -19.17 -12.20
CA THR A 150 0.73 -18.85 -11.22
C THR A 150 1.28 -17.46 -11.50
N ALA A 151 1.50 -16.71 -10.43
CA ALA A 151 2.14 -15.40 -10.44
C ALA A 151 3.23 -15.36 -9.38
N GLU A 152 4.25 -14.54 -9.60
CA GLU A 152 5.32 -14.30 -8.63
C GLU A 152 5.57 -12.81 -8.52
N VAL A 153 5.58 -12.29 -7.30
CA VAL A 153 5.87 -10.87 -7.00
C VAL A 153 6.98 -10.79 -5.97
N GLN A 154 7.90 -9.86 -6.19
CA GLN A 154 9.01 -9.57 -5.29
C GLN A 154 8.61 -8.44 -4.33
N TYR A 155 8.95 -8.62 -3.05
CA TYR A 155 8.81 -7.61 -2.01
C TYR A 155 10.17 -7.34 -1.38
N LYS A 156 10.44 -6.06 -1.18
CA LYS A 156 11.60 -5.57 -0.45
C LYS A 156 11.11 -4.67 0.67
N HIS A 157 11.50 -5.01 1.90
CA HIS A 157 11.32 -4.18 3.08
C HIS A 157 12.69 -3.78 3.63
N ILE A 158 12.85 -2.50 3.93
CA ILE A 158 14.10 -1.96 4.46
C ILE A 158 13.77 -1.25 5.78
N ALA A 159 14.20 -1.84 6.89
CA ALA A 159 13.89 -1.43 8.24
C ALA A 159 14.40 -0.02 8.63
N SER A 160 15.30 0.56 7.85
CA SER A 160 15.82 1.92 8.03
C SER A 160 14.98 3.02 7.37
N VAL A 161 14.13 2.69 6.39
CA VAL A 161 13.38 3.68 5.59
C VAL A 161 11.89 3.35 5.44
N MET A 162 11.47 2.13 5.76
CA MET A 162 10.07 1.70 5.74
C MET A 162 9.53 1.53 7.16
N PRO A 163 8.19 1.60 7.38
CA PRO A 163 7.59 1.37 8.68
C PRO A 163 8.08 0.05 9.30
N THR A 164 8.69 0.16 10.48
CA THR A 164 9.15 -0.99 11.25
C THR A 164 9.24 -0.64 12.72
N VAL A 165 8.82 -1.56 13.58
CA VAL A 165 9.02 -1.44 15.02
C VAL A 165 10.39 -2.01 15.39
N LYS A 166 11.13 -1.25 16.20
CA LYS A 166 12.40 -1.62 16.82
C LYS A 166 12.23 -1.58 18.34
N MET A 167 12.24 -2.77 18.96
CA MET A 167 12.14 -2.93 20.41
C MET A 167 13.54 -2.90 21.06
N GLY A 168 13.61 -2.60 22.35
CA GLY A 168 14.84 -2.57 23.14
C GLY A 168 15.69 -1.31 22.97
N VAL A 169 15.17 -0.26 22.33
CA VAL A 169 15.90 1.02 22.17
C VAL A 169 15.80 1.87 23.43
N SER A 170 14.61 1.94 24.01
CA SER A 170 14.31 2.61 25.28
C SER A 170 12.91 2.19 25.73
N GLU A 171 12.57 2.34 27.01
CA GLU A 171 11.22 2.02 27.51
C GLU A 171 10.16 2.85 26.77
N ALA A 172 10.40 4.15 26.55
CA ALA A 172 9.50 5.02 25.80
C ALA A 172 9.31 4.51 24.36
N SER A 173 10.39 4.14 23.67
CA SER A 173 10.29 3.61 22.30
C SER A 173 9.52 2.29 22.25
N ASP A 174 9.71 1.42 23.24
CA ASP A 174 9.04 0.13 23.32
C ASP A 174 7.53 0.30 23.55
N VAL A 175 7.13 1.27 24.39
CA VAL A 175 5.73 1.68 24.54
C VAL A 175 5.14 2.14 23.21
N THR A 176 5.82 3.05 22.51
CA THR A 176 5.33 3.52 21.19
C THR A 176 5.28 2.40 20.15
N GLY A 177 6.21 1.45 20.21
CA GLY A 177 6.23 0.25 19.37
C GLY A 177 5.04 -0.67 19.65
N ALA A 178 4.75 -0.95 20.93
CA ALA A 178 3.60 -1.74 21.33
C ALA A 178 2.27 -1.12 20.89
N ILE A 179 2.12 0.20 21.02
CA ILE A 179 0.94 0.92 20.51
C ILE A 179 0.83 0.75 18.99
N ARG A 180 1.93 0.94 18.25
CA ARG A 180 1.92 0.79 16.78
C ARG A 180 1.53 -0.61 16.34
N LEU A 181 2.05 -1.65 16.99
CA LEU A 181 1.71 -3.05 16.67
C LEU A 181 0.24 -3.37 17.00
N ALA A 182 -0.35 -2.69 17.98
CA ALA A 182 -1.76 -2.87 18.33
C ALA A 182 -2.74 -2.14 17.39
N GLN A 183 -2.28 -1.13 16.63
CA GLN A 183 -3.18 -0.29 15.83
C GLN A 183 -4.05 -1.08 14.83
N GLY A 184 -3.56 -2.19 14.27
CA GLY A 184 -4.35 -3.04 13.38
C GLY A 184 -5.56 -3.72 14.07
N SER A 185 -5.56 -3.80 15.41
CA SER A 185 -6.71 -4.27 16.20
C SER A 185 -7.71 -3.17 16.57
N PHE A 186 -7.38 -1.91 16.24
CA PHE A 186 -8.22 -0.73 16.54
C PHE A 186 -8.99 -0.24 15.32
N CYS A 187 -9.16 -1.08 14.30
CA CYS A 187 -9.79 -0.70 13.04
C CYS A 187 -11.20 -0.11 13.19
N ASP A 188 -11.96 -0.56 14.19
CA ASP A 188 -13.28 -0.02 14.51
C ASP A 188 -13.25 1.45 14.92
N CYS A 189 -12.14 1.93 15.50
CA CYS A 189 -11.98 3.35 15.81
C CYS A 189 -11.78 4.24 14.58
N TYR A 190 -11.35 3.68 13.45
CA TYR A 190 -10.98 4.47 12.27
C TYR A 190 -12.12 4.64 11.26
N GLU A 191 -13.31 4.08 11.52
CA GLU A 191 -14.46 4.15 10.60
C GLU A 191 -14.79 5.60 10.13
N PRO A 192 -14.70 6.64 10.99
CA PRO A 192 -14.92 8.02 10.55
C PRO A 192 -13.99 8.50 9.43
N TRP A 193 -12.82 7.89 9.25
CA TRP A 193 -11.84 8.24 8.23
C TRP A 193 -11.84 7.33 7.00
N LYS A 194 -12.80 6.41 6.89
CA LYS A 194 -12.98 5.57 5.70
C LYS A 194 -13.15 6.39 4.42
N SER A 195 -13.73 7.58 4.52
CA SER A 195 -13.97 8.48 3.39
C SER A 195 -13.53 9.93 3.65
N ALA A 196 -12.72 10.18 4.68
CA ALA A 196 -12.22 11.50 5.05
C ALA A 196 -10.70 11.51 5.23
N ASP A 197 -10.08 12.68 5.13
CA ASP A 197 -8.65 12.85 5.39
C ASP A 197 -8.36 12.62 6.88
N PRO A 198 -7.52 11.63 7.22
CA PRO A 198 -7.16 11.43 8.61
C PRO A 198 -6.24 12.54 9.08
N VAL A 199 -6.39 12.92 10.34
CA VAL A 199 -5.52 13.92 10.99
C VAL A 199 -4.55 13.24 11.95
N LEU A 200 -3.43 13.91 12.23
CA LEU A 200 -2.51 13.47 13.26
C LEU A 200 -3.16 13.61 14.64
N LEU A 201 -3.04 12.58 15.48
CA LEU A 201 -3.46 12.65 16.88
C LEU A 201 -2.23 12.56 17.76
N LYS A 202 -2.06 13.54 18.66
CA LYS A 202 -0.97 13.55 19.63
C LYS A 202 -1.47 13.01 20.96
N ALA A 203 -0.72 12.10 21.55
CA ALA A 203 -1.06 11.46 22.80
C ALA A 203 0.12 11.48 23.77
N GLN A 204 -0.20 11.44 25.05
CA GLN A 204 0.74 11.22 26.14
C GLN A 204 0.31 9.96 26.88
N VAL A 205 1.24 9.02 27.02
CA VAL A 205 1.04 7.76 27.75
C VAL A 205 1.91 7.79 28.99
N LYS A 206 1.27 7.94 30.15
CA LYS A 206 1.91 7.93 31.45
C LYS A 206 1.77 6.55 32.08
N LEU A 207 2.91 5.96 32.43
CA LEU A 207 3.03 4.65 33.08
C LEU A 207 3.67 4.81 34.46
N THR A 208 3.23 3.96 35.38
CA THR A 208 3.89 3.71 36.67
C THR A 208 3.98 2.20 36.88
N GLN A 209 4.77 1.74 37.84
CA GLN A 209 4.99 0.31 38.06
C GLN A 209 3.73 -0.46 38.50
N THR A 210 2.74 0.20 39.10
CA THR A 210 1.60 -0.45 39.78
C THR A 210 0.23 -0.02 39.26
N ALA A 211 0.13 1.13 38.58
CA ALA A 211 -1.14 1.62 38.06
C ALA A 211 -1.32 1.30 36.56
N ALA A 212 -2.59 1.24 36.15
CA ALA A 212 -2.93 1.15 34.73
C ALA A 212 -2.40 2.38 33.95
N PRO A 213 -2.12 2.23 32.64
CA PRO A 213 -1.69 3.35 31.80
C PRO A 213 -2.69 4.51 31.81
N ALA A 214 -2.20 5.72 32.09
CA ALA A 214 -2.98 6.93 31.90
C ALA A 214 -2.70 7.51 30.51
N VAL A 215 -3.71 7.55 29.65
CA VAL A 215 -3.59 8.03 28.27
C VAL A 215 -4.39 9.31 28.10
N THR A 216 -3.75 10.35 27.58
CA THR A 216 -4.40 11.60 27.18
C THR A 216 -4.15 11.82 25.70
N ILE A 217 -5.18 12.13 24.92
CA ILE A 217 -5.06 12.51 23.51
C ILE A 217 -5.44 13.99 23.40
N GLU A 218 -4.59 14.79 22.77
CA GLU A 218 -4.88 16.19 22.49
C GLU A 218 -6.14 16.29 21.61
N PRO A 219 -7.12 17.14 21.98
CA PRO A 219 -8.33 17.30 21.17
C PRO A 219 -7.98 17.75 19.75
N PRO A 220 -8.33 16.97 18.72
CA PRO A 220 -8.13 17.38 17.33
C PRO A 220 -9.14 18.47 16.95
N THR A 221 -8.83 19.20 15.88
CA THR A 221 -9.65 20.33 15.42
C THR A 221 -10.87 19.92 14.61
N ASP A 222 -10.92 18.69 14.11
CA ASP A 222 -12.03 18.19 13.29
C ASP A 222 -12.93 17.17 14.05
N PRO A 223 -14.23 17.07 13.68
CA PRO A 223 -15.17 16.17 14.34
C PRO A 223 -14.81 14.69 14.18
N ASN A 224 -14.27 14.26 13.03
CA ASN A 224 -13.92 12.87 12.80
C ASN A 224 -12.74 12.47 13.70
N GLY A 225 -11.70 13.29 13.75
CA GLY A 225 -10.58 13.11 14.67
C GLY A 225 -11.02 13.03 16.11
N THR A 226 -12.03 13.81 16.52
CA THR A 226 -12.54 13.78 17.90
C THR A 226 -13.15 12.42 18.25
N GLN A 227 -13.94 11.86 17.33
CA GLN A 227 -14.52 10.52 17.49
C GLN A 227 -13.44 9.44 17.52
N VAL A 228 -12.44 9.53 16.63
CA VAL A 228 -11.33 8.57 16.59
C VAL A 228 -10.51 8.64 17.89
N ALA A 229 -10.15 9.85 18.36
CA ALA A 229 -9.42 10.05 19.60
C ALA A 229 -10.17 9.46 20.81
N ALA A 230 -11.47 9.73 20.91
CA ALA A 230 -12.31 9.19 21.98
C ALA A 230 -12.36 7.66 21.98
N CYS A 231 -12.36 7.02 20.80
CA CYS A 231 -12.30 5.57 20.67
C CYS A 231 -10.91 4.99 20.99
N LEU A 232 -9.83 5.64 20.53
CA LEU A 232 -8.45 5.16 20.71
C LEU A 232 -7.99 5.22 22.16
N GLN A 233 -8.33 6.30 22.89
CA GLN A 233 -7.87 6.52 24.26
C GLN A 233 -8.08 5.31 25.19
N PRO A 234 -9.30 4.74 25.34
CA PRO A 234 -9.50 3.57 26.19
C PRO A 234 -8.81 2.32 25.66
N LYS A 235 -8.68 2.13 24.34
CA LYS A 235 -8.01 0.96 23.76
C LYS A 235 -6.51 0.96 24.02
N VAL A 236 -5.87 2.14 23.93
CA VAL A 236 -4.45 2.32 24.27
C VAL A 236 -4.24 2.13 25.77
N ALA A 237 -5.14 2.66 26.60
CA ALA A 237 -5.08 2.49 28.05
C ALA A 237 -5.23 1.02 28.49
N ALA A 238 -5.93 0.21 27.70
CA ALA A 238 -6.10 -1.23 27.93
C ALA A 238 -4.91 -2.09 27.48
N LEU A 239 -3.91 -1.53 26.78
CA LEU A 239 -2.73 -2.29 26.39
C LEU A 239 -1.92 -2.70 27.61
N PRO A 240 -1.31 -3.91 27.62
CA PRO A 240 -0.50 -4.40 28.73
C PRO A 240 0.89 -3.76 28.74
N LEU A 241 0.94 -2.43 28.73
CA LEU A 241 2.17 -1.64 28.77
C LEU A 241 2.77 -1.69 30.17
N LYS A 242 4.08 -1.87 30.24
CA LYS A 242 4.83 -1.95 31.49
C LYS A 242 6.01 -0.99 31.45
N THR A 243 6.42 -0.54 32.63
CA THR A 243 7.63 0.26 32.81
C THR A 243 8.43 -0.26 33.99
N THR A 244 9.76 -0.25 33.87
CA THR A 244 10.68 -0.48 35.00
C THR A 244 11.01 0.81 35.73
N SER A 245 10.82 1.96 35.08
CA SER A 245 10.94 3.29 35.69
C SER A 245 9.84 3.53 36.73
N THR A 246 10.12 4.34 37.76
CA THR A 246 9.09 4.74 38.76
C THR A 246 7.91 5.42 38.08
N GLU A 247 8.22 6.30 37.13
CA GLU A 247 7.27 6.94 36.24
C GLU A 247 7.90 7.07 34.85
N LEU A 248 7.11 6.81 33.81
CA LEU A 248 7.48 7.05 32.41
C LEU A 248 6.36 7.81 31.73
N THR A 249 6.69 8.91 31.05
CA THR A 249 5.77 9.59 30.13
C THR A 249 6.30 9.44 28.72
N ALA A 250 5.58 8.70 27.88
CA ALA A 250 5.91 8.46 26.48
C ALA A 250 4.97 9.26 25.56
N PRO A 251 5.47 10.26 24.82
CA PRO A 251 4.69 10.90 23.78
C PRO A 251 4.48 9.94 22.60
N TYR A 252 3.29 9.97 22.03
CA TYR A 252 2.95 9.20 20.84
C TYR A 252 2.21 10.07 19.83
N THR A 253 2.58 9.97 18.56
CA THR A 253 1.82 10.60 17.47
C THR A 253 1.23 9.50 16.61
N PHE A 254 -0.10 9.42 16.59
CA PHE A 254 -0.80 8.61 15.62
C PHE A 254 -0.68 9.28 14.25
N MET A 255 -0.07 8.57 13.31
CA MET A 255 0.09 8.99 11.92
C MET A 255 -0.62 7.97 11.04
N PHE A 256 -1.36 8.47 10.04
CA PHE A 256 -2.23 7.65 9.22
C PHE A 256 -1.94 7.87 7.75
N LEU A 257 -2.06 6.80 6.99
CA LEU A 257 -2.05 6.74 5.53
C LEU A 257 -3.30 5.97 5.09
N SER A 258 -3.62 5.97 3.80
CA SER A 258 -4.70 5.13 3.27
C SER A 258 -4.44 4.75 1.82
N SER A 259 -3.96 3.53 1.59
CA SER A 259 -3.84 2.97 0.24
C SER A 259 -5.19 2.73 -0.43
N ALA A 260 -6.25 2.53 0.34
CA ALA A 260 -7.59 2.26 -0.18
C ALA A 260 -8.36 3.51 -0.66
N ARG A 261 -7.79 4.71 -0.46
CA ARG A 261 -8.42 5.96 -0.88
C ARG A 261 -7.98 6.41 -2.26
N GLU A 262 -8.88 7.13 -2.92
CA GLU A 262 -8.55 7.82 -4.15
C GLU A 262 -7.89 9.17 -3.84
N GLY A 263 -6.71 9.40 -4.43
CA GLY A 263 -6.05 10.69 -4.39
C GLY A 263 -5.17 10.97 -3.17
N LEU A 264 -4.70 12.21 -3.07
CA LEU A 264 -3.75 12.69 -2.06
C LEU A 264 -4.49 13.36 -0.89
N PHE A 265 -3.92 13.28 0.31
CA PHE A 265 -4.44 14.01 1.47
C PHE A 265 -4.20 15.51 1.33
N GLN A 266 -5.22 16.30 1.62
CA GLN A 266 -5.14 17.75 1.64
C GLN A 266 -4.48 18.21 2.95
N GLY A 267 -3.48 19.08 2.84
CA GLY A 267 -2.84 19.69 4.02
C GLY A 267 -1.98 18.73 4.87
N ALA A 268 -1.71 17.51 4.40
CA ALA A 268 -0.79 16.61 5.09
C ALA A 268 0.65 17.17 5.08
N PRO A 269 1.44 16.97 6.16
CA PRO A 269 2.86 17.33 6.15
C PRO A 269 3.61 16.60 5.03
N PRO A 270 4.68 17.20 4.45
CA PRO A 270 5.34 16.67 3.27
C PRO A 270 5.70 15.17 3.30
N PRO A 271 6.27 14.61 4.40
CA PRO A 271 6.58 13.18 4.46
C PRO A 271 5.34 12.27 4.40
N ILE A 272 4.23 12.69 5.02
CA ILE A 272 2.96 11.95 5.00
C ILE A 272 2.32 12.05 3.61
N ALA A 273 2.36 13.24 3.00
CA ALA A 273 1.84 13.45 1.66
C ALA A 273 2.61 12.62 0.61
N PHE A 274 3.94 12.54 0.72
CA PHE A 274 4.77 11.67 -0.12
C PHE A 274 4.44 10.18 0.08
N ALA A 275 4.38 9.72 1.33
CA ALA A 275 4.03 8.33 1.62
C ALA A 275 2.62 7.96 1.12
N GLN A 276 1.65 8.87 1.25
CA GLN A 276 0.30 8.71 0.72
C GLN A 276 0.31 8.60 -0.81
N TYR A 277 1.03 9.47 -1.50
CA TYR A 277 1.21 9.40 -2.96
C TYR A 277 1.74 8.03 -3.40
N GLU A 278 2.82 7.55 -2.77
CA GLU A 278 3.42 6.26 -3.12
C GLU A 278 2.46 5.09 -2.91
N LEU A 279 1.64 5.11 -1.85
CA LEU A 279 0.64 4.07 -1.61
C LEU A 279 -0.46 4.06 -2.69
N VAL A 280 -1.03 5.21 -3.02
CA VAL A 280 -2.08 5.29 -4.04
C VAL A 280 -1.53 4.96 -5.43
N ARG A 281 -0.30 5.39 -5.73
CA ARG A 281 0.41 5.03 -6.96
C ARG A 281 0.57 3.52 -7.09
N ASN A 282 0.99 2.83 -6.03
CA ASN A 282 1.11 1.37 -6.06
C ASN A 282 -0.24 0.68 -6.36
N GLN A 283 -1.35 1.17 -5.81
CA GLN A 283 -2.68 0.62 -6.09
C GLN A 283 -3.13 0.85 -7.53
N ARG A 284 -2.86 2.04 -8.09
CA ARG A 284 -3.17 2.35 -9.49
C ARG A 284 -2.30 1.54 -10.47
N LEU A 285 -1.03 1.30 -10.15
CA LEU A 285 -0.18 0.38 -10.90
C LEU A 285 -0.74 -1.05 -10.87
N ALA A 286 -1.21 -1.53 -9.72
CA ALA A 286 -1.87 -2.83 -9.63
C ALA A 286 -3.11 -2.90 -10.52
N ALA A 287 -3.96 -1.86 -10.51
CA ALA A 287 -5.13 -1.77 -11.37
C ALA A 287 -4.77 -1.79 -12.87
N ALA A 288 -3.66 -1.16 -13.27
CA ALA A 288 -3.15 -1.21 -14.63
C ALA A 288 -2.74 -2.64 -15.07
N VAL A 289 -2.09 -3.40 -14.18
CA VAL A 289 -1.75 -4.82 -14.44
C VAL A 289 -3.01 -5.67 -14.58
N ILE A 290 -4.02 -5.46 -13.73
CA ILE A 290 -5.29 -6.19 -13.82
C ILE A 290 -6.01 -5.87 -15.14
N ALA A 291 -6.06 -4.59 -15.53
CA ALA A 291 -6.67 -4.16 -16.79
C ALA A 291 -5.94 -4.73 -18.02
N MET A 292 -4.60 -4.80 -17.98
CA MET A 292 -3.82 -5.49 -19.01
C MET A 292 -4.19 -6.98 -19.08
N GLY A 293 -4.37 -7.65 -17.93
CA GLY A 293 -4.85 -9.03 -17.89
C GLY A 293 -6.23 -9.20 -18.53
N ALA A 294 -7.16 -8.27 -18.33
CA ALA A 294 -8.45 -8.25 -18.99
C ALA A 294 -8.33 -8.08 -20.52
N ARG A 295 -7.43 -7.18 -20.97
CA ARG A 295 -7.12 -6.99 -22.38
C ARG A 295 -6.55 -8.25 -23.03
N THR A 296 -5.59 -8.91 -22.39
CA THR A 296 -5.02 -10.19 -22.88
C THR A 296 -6.12 -11.22 -23.09
N GLN A 297 -7.06 -11.36 -22.14
CA GLN A 297 -8.19 -12.29 -22.28
C GLN A 297 -9.09 -11.95 -23.47
N ALA A 298 -9.40 -10.68 -23.67
CA ALA A 298 -10.23 -10.23 -24.78
C ALA A 298 -9.54 -10.46 -26.13
N ALA A 299 -8.23 -10.22 -26.21
CA ALA A 299 -7.42 -10.48 -27.39
C ALA A 299 -7.38 -11.97 -27.73
N GLU A 300 -7.09 -12.84 -26.76
CA GLU A 300 -7.07 -14.30 -26.94
C GLU A 300 -8.45 -14.84 -27.39
N ALA A 301 -9.54 -14.31 -26.81
CA ALA A 301 -10.90 -14.69 -27.20
C ALA A 301 -11.21 -14.29 -28.64
N TYR A 302 -10.81 -13.08 -29.06
CA TYR A 302 -11.00 -12.62 -30.43
C TYR A 302 -10.14 -13.41 -31.43
N ASP A 303 -8.87 -13.63 -31.12
CA ASP A 303 -7.95 -14.42 -31.96
C ASP A 303 -8.47 -15.85 -32.16
N ALA A 304 -9.06 -16.46 -31.14
CA ALA A 304 -9.68 -17.77 -31.26
C ALA A 304 -10.89 -17.77 -32.22
N LEU A 305 -11.70 -16.71 -32.23
CA LEU A 305 -12.80 -16.55 -33.20
C LEU A 305 -12.26 -16.37 -34.63
N VAL A 306 -11.23 -15.53 -34.80
CA VAL A 306 -10.58 -15.32 -36.10
C VAL A 306 -9.96 -16.60 -36.63
N ALA A 307 -9.30 -17.39 -35.78
CA ALA A 307 -8.71 -18.67 -36.16
C ALA A 307 -9.78 -19.68 -36.62
N LYS A 308 -10.92 -19.76 -35.93
CA LYS A 308 -12.06 -20.60 -36.34
C LYS A 308 -12.62 -20.14 -37.69
N TYR A 309 -12.87 -18.84 -37.86
CA TYR A 309 -13.35 -18.26 -39.11
C TYR A 309 -12.41 -18.53 -40.30
N LYS A 310 -11.08 -18.41 -40.10
CA LYS A 310 -10.08 -18.72 -41.14
C LYS A 310 -10.07 -20.19 -41.55
N LYS A 311 -10.38 -21.10 -40.62
CA LYS A 311 -10.45 -22.55 -40.89
C LYS A 311 -11.75 -22.92 -41.61
N ASP A 312 -12.86 -22.32 -41.19
CA ASP A 312 -14.18 -22.50 -41.79
C ASP A 312 -15.01 -21.24 -41.56
N THR A 313 -15.33 -20.52 -42.65
CA THR A 313 -16.07 -19.26 -42.60
C THR A 313 -17.52 -19.43 -42.14
N ALA A 314 -18.07 -20.64 -42.19
CA ALA A 314 -19.42 -20.93 -41.68
C ALA A 314 -19.43 -21.20 -40.16
N SER A 315 -18.25 -21.46 -39.55
CA SER A 315 -18.14 -21.83 -38.14
C SER A 315 -18.26 -20.66 -37.16
N VAL A 316 -18.15 -19.42 -37.65
CA VAL A 316 -18.25 -18.19 -36.85
C VAL A 316 -19.05 -17.15 -37.64
N THR A 317 -20.06 -16.57 -37.01
CA THR A 317 -20.87 -15.53 -37.64
C THR A 317 -20.14 -14.18 -37.64
N LEU A 318 -20.50 -13.30 -38.59
CA LEU A 318 -20.02 -11.92 -38.59
C LEU A 318 -20.35 -11.19 -37.27
N GLU A 319 -21.51 -11.50 -36.67
CA GLU A 319 -21.91 -10.95 -35.38
C GLU A 319 -20.98 -11.38 -34.25
N GLN A 320 -20.58 -12.66 -34.20
CA GLN A 320 -19.61 -13.14 -33.21
C GLN A 320 -18.26 -12.44 -33.34
N LEU A 321 -17.75 -12.24 -34.57
CA LEU A 321 -16.51 -11.49 -34.80
C LEU A 321 -16.65 -10.02 -34.40
N LYS A 322 -17.78 -9.37 -34.72
CA LYS A 322 -18.05 -7.99 -34.30
C LYS A 322 -18.09 -7.85 -32.78
N ASN A 323 -18.79 -8.76 -32.09
CA ASN A 323 -18.88 -8.74 -30.63
C ASN A 323 -17.52 -9.02 -29.96
N GLY A 324 -16.74 -9.97 -30.48
CA GLY A 324 -15.38 -10.23 -30.00
C GLY A 324 -14.44 -9.04 -30.17
N CYS A 325 -14.47 -8.39 -31.33
CA CYS A 325 -13.75 -7.13 -31.56
C CYS A 325 -14.23 -6.01 -30.61
N GLY A 326 -15.55 -5.87 -30.41
CA GLY A 326 -16.12 -4.91 -29.48
C GLY A 326 -15.62 -5.11 -28.05
N ALA A 327 -15.55 -6.36 -27.58
CA ALA A 327 -15.00 -6.69 -26.28
C ALA A 327 -13.49 -6.37 -26.17
N LEU A 328 -12.71 -6.64 -27.21
CA LEU A 328 -11.29 -6.29 -27.27
C LEU A 328 -11.08 -4.78 -27.17
N THR A 329 -11.76 -4.01 -28.02
CA THR A 329 -11.64 -2.54 -28.02
C THR A 329 -12.16 -1.90 -26.73
N GLN A 330 -13.17 -2.48 -26.09
CA GLN A 330 -13.62 -2.08 -24.76
C GLN A 330 -12.54 -2.35 -23.69
N ALA A 331 -11.83 -3.47 -23.79
CA ALA A 331 -10.72 -3.78 -22.89
C ALA A 331 -9.52 -2.86 -23.11
N ASP A 332 -9.23 -2.44 -24.34
CA ASP A 332 -8.26 -1.38 -24.64
C ASP A 332 -8.63 -0.07 -23.95
N ASP A 333 -9.89 0.35 -24.06
CA ASP A 333 -10.40 1.55 -23.41
C ASP A 333 -10.31 1.46 -21.88
N GLY A 334 -10.60 0.29 -21.31
CA GLY A 334 -10.42 0.02 -19.89
C GLY A 334 -8.96 0.16 -19.45
N TYR A 335 -8.01 -0.37 -20.22
CA TYR A 335 -6.58 -0.23 -19.95
C TYR A 335 -6.09 1.21 -20.06
N ILE A 336 -6.51 1.95 -21.10
CA ILE A 336 -6.17 3.37 -21.27
C ILE A 336 -6.75 4.20 -20.11
N ALA A 337 -8.00 3.94 -19.71
CA ALA A 337 -8.67 4.69 -18.65
C ALA A 337 -7.97 4.54 -17.28
N VAL A 338 -7.48 3.34 -16.93
CA VAL A 338 -6.73 3.17 -15.68
C VAL A 338 -5.37 3.88 -15.71
N LEU A 339 -4.71 3.94 -16.87
CA LEU A 339 -3.47 4.71 -17.04
C LEU A 339 -3.72 6.22 -16.99
N GLN A 340 -4.85 6.71 -17.49
CA GLN A 340 -5.24 8.12 -17.35
C GLN A 340 -5.41 8.51 -15.88
N LYS A 341 -6.07 7.68 -15.08
CA LYS A 341 -6.17 7.90 -13.62
C LYS A 341 -4.82 7.89 -12.91
N GLN A 342 -3.87 7.07 -13.38
CA GLN A 342 -2.49 7.10 -12.90
C GLN A 342 -1.81 8.43 -13.24
N LEU A 343 -1.97 8.90 -14.48
CA LEU A 343 -1.39 10.17 -14.94
C LEU A 343 -1.93 11.35 -14.13
N GLU A 344 -3.24 11.39 -13.86
CA GLU A 344 -3.88 12.44 -13.05
C GLU A 344 -3.30 12.51 -11.63
N LEU A 345 -3.09 11.35 -10.99
CA LEU A 345 -2.45 11.27 -9.68
C LEU A 345 -1.02 11.80 -9.73
N GLU A 346 -0.21 11.36 -10.69
CA GLU A 346 1.19 11.75 -10.81
C GLU A 346 1.34 13.24 -11.14
N GLN A 347 0.47 13.81 -11.98
CA GLN A 347 0.43 15.24 -12.25
C GLN A 347 0.05 16.05 -11.00
N SER A 348 -0.94 15.58 -10.23
CA SER A 348 -1.30 16.20 -8.95
C SER A 348 -0.14 16.15 -7.95
N ALA A 349 0.61 15.05 -7.93
CA ALA A 349 1.79 14.89 -7.09
C ALA A 349 2.95 15.81 -7.52
N VAL A 350 3.19 16.00 -8.83
CA VAL A 350 4.18 16.96 -9.32
C VAL A 350 3.85 18.38 -8.86
N ALA A 351 2.58 18.79 -8.91
CA ALA A 351 2.16 20.10 -8.41
C ALA A 351 2.46 20.24 -6.91
N MET A 352 2.06 19.23 -6.12
CA MET A 352 2.32 19.20 -4.67
C MET A 352 3.82 19.24 -4.33
N PHE A 353 4.66 18.45 -5.03
CA PHE A 353 6.11 18.44 -4.79
C PHE A 353 6.80 19.69 -5.32
N THR A 354 6.22 20.39 -6.29
CA THR A 354 6.68 21.73 -6.70
C THR A 354 6.48 22.73 -5.56
N ASP A 355 5.31 22.71 -4.91
CA ASP A 355 5.02 23.55 -3.76
C ASP A 355 5.93 23.23 -2.55
N PHE A 356 6.27 21.96 -2.34
CA PHE A 356 7.23 21.57 -1.31
C PHE A 356 8.66 22.03 -1.66
N ALA A 357 9.09 21.85 -2.91
CA ALA A 357 10.40 22.27 -3.39
C ALA A 357 10.61 23.79 -3.32
N ALA A 358 9.54 24.57 -3.43
CA ALA A 358 9.58 26.02 -3.25
C ALA A 358 9.87 26.44 -1.79
N LYS A 359 9.55 25.58 -0.82
CA LYS A 359 9.78 25.82 0.62
C LYS A 359 11.05 25.16 1.14
N ASP A 360 11.43 24.02 0.55
CA ASP A 360 12.60 23.25 0.91
C ASP A 360 13.16 22.55 -0.34
N ALA A 361 14.36 22.98 -0.76
CA ALA A 361 15.02 22.50 -1.97
C ALA A 361 15.32 20.98 -1.97
N ALA A 362 15.33 20.32 -0.80
CA ALA A 362 15.51 18.87 -0.72
C ALA A 362 14.40 18.09 -1.46
N TRP A 363 13.23 18.71 -1.66
CA TRP A 363 12.11 18.11 -2.39
C TRP A 363 12.24 18.18 -3.91
N ALA A 364 13.22 18.91 -4.46
CA ALA A 364 13.43 19.00 -5.90
C ALA A 364 13.65 17.62 -6.54
N THR A 365 14.46 16.76 -5.91
CA THR A 365 14.71 15.39 -6.39
C THR A 365 13.44 14.54 -6.43
N VAL A 366 12.55 14.70 -5.44
CA VAL A 366 11.27 13.97 -5.39
C VAL A 366 10.34 14.43 -6.51
N LYS A 367 10.26 15.75 -6.73
CA LYS A 367 9.51 16.36 -7.84
C LYS A 367 10.01 15.84 -9.19
N ASP A 368 11.32 15.85 -9.41
CA ASP A 368 11.92 15.41 -10.68
C ASP A 368 11.71 13.91 -10.93
N ALA A 369 11.85 13.07 -9.89
CA ALA A 369 11.53 11.64 -9.99
C ALA A 369 10.04 11.40 -10.29
N THR A 370 9.14 12.22 -9.72
CA THR A 370 7.70 12.15 -10.00
C THR A 370 7.39 12.58 -11.44
N GLN A 371 8.11 13.57 -11.98
CA GLN A 371 7.98 13.99 -13.37
C GLN A 371 8.42 12.89 -14.35
N ILE A 372 9.45 12.12 -14.03
CA ILE A 372 9.84 10.94 -14.83
C ILE A 372 8.69 9.93 -14.90
N ASN A 373 8.03 9.66 -13.77
CA ASN A 373 6.87 8.76 -13.75
C ASN A 373 5.72 9.28 -14.65
N VAL A 374 5.42 10.58 -14.61
CA VAL A 374 4.44 11.22 -15.53
C VAL A 374 4.78 10.94 -16.98
N ASP A 375 6.05 11.10 -17.37
CA ASP A 375 6.48 10.92 -18.75
C ASP A 375 6.48 9.44 -19.18
N GLU A 376 6.74 8.52 -18.26
CA GLU A 376 6.57 7.08 -18.47
C GLU A 376 5.09 6.71 -18.68
N THR A 377 4.20 7.18 -17.80
CA THR A 377 2.75 6.92 -17.91
C THR A 377 2.18 7.47 -19.22
N LYS A 378 2.62 8.66 -19.67
CA LYS A 378 2.24 9.18 -21.00
C LYS A 378 2.65 8.25 -22.13
N LYS A 379 3.86 7.69 -22.11
CA LYS A 379 4.32 6.71 -23.12
C LYS A 379 3.46 5.45 -23.10
N GLU A 380 3.07 4.97 -21.92
CA GLU A 380 2.18 3.81 -21.80
C GLU A 380 0.78 4.08 -22.34
N ILE A 381 0.22 5.28 -22.10
CA ILE A 381 -1.05 5.70 -22.71
C ILE A 381 -0.96 5.69 -24.22
N GLU A 382 0.10 6.25 -24.80
CA GLU A 382 0.30 6.25 -26.26
C GLU A 382 0.47 4.82 -26.83
N ASN A 383 1.13 3.92 -26.08
CA ASN A 383 1.20 2.52 -26.47
C ASN A 383 -0.18 1.84 -26.40
N GLY A 384 -0.97 2.12 -25.36
CA GLY A 384 -2.36 1.65 -25.25
C GLY A 384 -3.23 2.11 -26.42
N LYS A 385 -3.09 3.38 -26.85
CA LYS A 385 -3.78 3.90 -28.04
C LYS A 385 -3.37 3.16 -29.31
N LYS A 386 -2.07 2.89 -29.49
CA LYS A 386 -1.58 2.11 -30.65
C LYS A 386 -2.11 0.68 -30.66
N PHE A 387 -2.23 0.04 -29.50
CA PHE A 387 -2.88 -1.27 -29.38
C PHE A 387 -4.32 -1.20 -29.88
N LYS A 388 -5.10 -0.24 -29.37
CA LYS A 388 -6.48 -0.02 -29.80
C LYS A 388 -6.60 0.22 -31.31
N GLU A 389 -5.73 1.05 -31.88
CA GLU A 389 -5.71 1.33 -33.32
C GLU A 389 -5.42 0.07 -34.15
N SER A 390 -4.45 -0.73 -33.72
CA SER A 390 -4.12 -2.01 -34.36
C SER A 390 -5.29 -2.99 -34.28
N ASP A 391 -5.93 -3.10 -33.12
CA ASP A 391 -7.04 -4.01 -32.90
C ASP A 391 -8.27 -3.59 -33.72
N LEU A 392 -8.57 -2.29 -33.80
CA LEU A 392 -9.61 -1.75 -34.69
C LEU A 392 -9.36 -2.06 -36.17
N GLN A 393 -8.10 -2.07 -36.62
CA GLN A 393 -7.76 -2.45 -38.00
C GLN A 393 -7.96 -3.95 -38.27
N ALA A 394 -7.80 -4.79 -37.25
CA ALA A 394 -8.03 -6.23 -37.32
C ALA A 394 -9.52 -6.62 -37.23
N CYS A 395 -10.40 -5.68 -36.86
CA CYS A 395 -11.83 -5.89 -36.77
C CYS A 395 -12.53 -6.03 -38.14
N PRO A 396 -13.65 -6.78 -38.23
CA PRO A 396 -14.39 -6.91 -39.48
C PRO A 396 -14.90 -5.53 -39.95
N LYS A 397 -14.55 -5.14 -41.17
CA LYS A 397 -15.04 -3.88 -41.76
C LYS A 397 -16.54 -4.00 -42.02
N VAL A 398 -17.32 -3.05 -41.51
CA VAL A 398 -18.73 -2.88 -41.91
C VAL A 398 -18.70 -2.30 -43.32
N LYS A 399 -19.22 -3.04 -44.31
CA LYS A 399 -19.63 -2.47 -45.59
C LYS A 399 -21.10 -2.15 -45.53
#